data_AF-A0A2D7WCE8-F1
#
_entry.id   AF-A0A2D7WCE8-F1
#
_cell.length_a   1.000
_cell.length_b   1.000
_cell.length_c   1.000
_cell.angle_alpha   90.00
_cell.angle_beta   90.00
_cell.angle_gamma   90.00
#
_symmetry.space_group_name_H-M   'P 1'
#
loop_
_entity.id
_entity.type
_entity.pdbx_description
1 polymer ?
#
loop_
_entity_poly.entity_id
_entity_poly.type
_entity_poly.pdbx_seq_one_letter_code
_entity_poly.pdbx_strand_id
1 'polypeptide(L)'
;MLYWPANFQDVMAMNEVEFHDVLDTLYETIEDAVEALSVDVDCEIAGSVLTLTCPDGSALIFSRQAANRELWLAARSGGYHFSWDGQQWFCQREQQSLSELLQHCAQDQIGETLDI
;
A
#
# COMPACT_ATOMS: atom_id res chain seq x y z
N MET A 1 -43.22 12.91 2.31
CA MET A 1 -41.94 13.58 2.61
C MET A 1 -40.85 12.58 2.28
N LEU A 2 -40.35 12.61 1.04
CA LEU A 2 -39.32 11.68 0.57
C LEU A 2 -37.98 12.28 0.97
N TYR A 3 -37.27 11.65 1.92
CA TYR A 3 -35.87 11.97 2.19
C TYR A 3 -35.04 11.37 1.05
N TRP A 4 -34.46 12.23 0.23
CA TRP A 4 -33.41 11.86 -0.72
C TRP A 4 -32.09 11.82 0.05
N PRO A 5 -31.34 10.70 0.08
CA PRO A 5 -30.07 10.67 0.81
C PRO A 5 -29.06 11.56 0.08
N ALA A 6 -28.16 12.16 0.86
CA ALA A 6 -26.93 12.77 0.34
C ALA A 6 -26.26 11.80 -0.66
N ASN A 7 -25.66 12.38 -1.71
CA ASN A 7 -25.04 11.73 -2.87
C ASN A 7 -24.78 10.22 -2.74
N PHE A 8 -25.28 9.44 -3.71
CA PHE A 8 -25.04 7.99 -3.79
C PHE A 8 -23.55 7.59 -3.73
N GLN A 9 -22.64 8.53 -4.00
CA GLN A 9 -21.19 8.34 -3.88
C GLN A 9 -20.69 8.36 -2.43
N ASP A 10 -21.35 9.08 -1.51
CA ASP A 10 -20.95 9.16 -0.09
C ASP A 10 -21.31 7.89 0.71
N VAL A 11 -22.37 7.18 0.32
CA VAL A 11 -22.76 5.88 0.89
C VAL A 11 -21.96 4.70 0.33
N MET A 12 -21.15 4.93 -0.71
CA MET A 12 -20.31 3.92 -1.37
C MET A 12 -18.80 4.19 -1.20
N ALA A 13 -18.42 5.35 -0.65
CA ALA A 13 -17.03 5.66 -0.35
C ALA A 13 -16.58 4.82 0.86
N MET A 14 -15.44 4.16 0.72
CA MET A 14 -14.83 3.34 1.77
C MET A 14 -14.82 4.12 3.09
N ASN A 15 -15.45 3.56 4.13
CA ASN A 15 -15.53 4.21 5.44
C ASN A 15 -14.19 4.09 6.19
N GLU A 16 -14.07 4.70 7.36
CA GLU A 16 -12.80 4.70 8.12
C GLU A 16 -12.39 3.29 8.58
N VAL A 17 -13.35 2.48 9.04
CA VAL A 17 -13.08 1.10 9.46
C VAL A 17 -12.62 0.26 8.27
N GLU A 18 -13.34 0.32 7.16
CA GLU A 18 -12.98 -0.41 5.93
C GLU A 18 -11.59 0.00 5.40
N PHE A 19 -11.24 1.29 5.50
CA PHE A 19 -9.91 1.78 5.12
C PHE A 19 -8.80 1.13 5.96
N HIS A 20 -9.02 1.03 7.28
CA HIS A 20 -8.06 0.39 8.17
C HIS A 20 -7.97 -1.12 7.94
N ASP A 21 -9.11 -1.80 7.80
CA ASP A 21 -9.18 -3.25 7.57
C ASP A 21 -8.45 -3.65 6.28
N VAL A 22 -8.69 -2.93 5.17
CA VAL A 22 -8.01 -3.19 3.88
C VAL A 22 -6.50 -2.98 3.99
N LEU A 23 -6.04 -2.01 4.77
CA LEU A 23 -4.61 -1.74 4.97
C LEU A 23 -3.95 -2.72 5.94
N ASP A 24 -4.69 -3.23 6.92
CA ASP A 24 -4.22 -4.30 7.81
C ASP A 24 -3.99 -5.58 7.01
N THR A 25 -4.97 -6.01 6.21
CA THR A 25 -4.82 -7.16 5.32
C THR A 25 -3.68 -6.98 4.32
N LEU A 26 -3.50 -5.78 3.76
CA LEU A 26 -2.38 -5.50 2.87
C LEU A 26 -1.03 -5.66 3.58
N TYR A 27 -0.90 -5.17 4.82
CA TYR A 27 0.36 -5.27 5.56
C TYR A 27 0.70 -6.72 5.92
N GLU A 28 -0.30 -7.51 6.32
CA GLU A 28 -0.15 -8.97 6.52
C GLU A 28 0.30 -9.66 5.22
N THR A 29 -0.31 -9.29 4.08
CA THR A 29 0.05 -9.85 2.77
C THR A 29 1.49 -9.50 2.37
N ILE A 30 1.94 -8.28 2.66
CA ILE A 30 3.32 -7.85 2.42
C ILE A 30 4.29 -8.63 3.32
N GLU A 31 3.96 -8.82 4.60
CA GLU A 31 4.77 -9.58 5.55
C GLU A 31 4.93 -11.04 5.07
N ASP A 32 3.83 -11.71 4.72
CA ASP A 32 3.85 -13.07 4.15
C ASP A 32 4.70 -13.16 2.86
N ALA A 33 4.58 -12.17 1.97
CA ALA A 33 5.35 -12.14 0.73
C ALA A 33 6.86 -11.92 0.99
N VAL A 34 7.21 -11.15 2.02
CA VAL A 34 8.60 -10.94 2.44
C VAL A 34 9.19 -12.21 3.05
N GLU A 35 8.44 -12.96 3.87
CA GLU A 35 8.89 -14.23 4.44
C GLU A 35 9.21 -15.30 3.36
N ALA A 36 8.61 -15.18 2.18
CA ALA A 36 8.85 -16.09 1.06
C ALA A 36 10.12 -15.78 0.25
N LEU A 37 10.77 -14.63 0.48
CA LEU A 37 11.97 -14.23 -0.25
C LEU A 37 13.19 -15.07 0.12
N SER A 38 14.14 -15.20 -0.82
CA SER A 38 15.40 -15.89 -0.55
C SER A 38 16.45 -15.01 0.13
N VAL A 39 16.24 -13.69 0.09
CA VAL A 39 17.09 -12.66 0.71
C VAL A 39 16.53 -12.18 2.04
N ASP A 40 17.43 -11.75 2.92
CA ASP A 40 17.07 -11.21 4.24
C ASP A 40 16.56 -9.77 4.10
N VAL A 41 15.25 -9.60 4.26
CA VAL A 41 14.56 -8.30 4.29
C VAL A 41 13.89 -8.17 5.65
N ASP A 42 14.29 -7.15 6.40
CA ASP A 42 13.68 -6.86 7.69
C ASP A 42 12.35 -6.13 7.48
N CYS A 43 11.27 -6.67 8.04
CA CYS A 43 9.93 -6.11 7.98
C CYS A 43 9.51 -5.63 9.36
N GLU A 44 9.29 -4.31 9.51
CA GLU A 44 8.87 -3.70 10.76
C GLU A 44 7.57 -2.91 10.57
N ILE A 45 6.57 -3.19 11.41
CA ILE A 45 5.34 -2.40 11.50
C ILE A 45 5.36 -1.58 12.80
N ALA A 46 5.39 -0.25 12.65
CA ALA A 46 5.35 0.71 13.74
C ALA A 46 4.15 1.65 13.59
N GLY A 47 3.03 1.28 14.21
CA GLY A 47 1.78 2.03 14.12
C GLY A 47 1.22 2.04 12.70
N SER A 48 1.22 3.20 12.04
CA SER A 48 0.69 3.37 10.68
C SER A 48 1.74 3.25 9.58
N VAL A 49 2.94 2.77 9.92
CA VAL A 49 4.08 2.69 9.01
C VAL A 49 4.58 1.25 8.96
N LEU A 50 4.77 0.73 7.75
CA LEU A 50 5.48 -0.52 7.49
C LEU A 50 6.78 -0.18 6.78
N THR A 51 7.90 -0.69 7.28
CA THR A 51 9.24 -0.47 6.72
C THR A 51 9.82 -1.81 6.31
N LEU A 52 10.23 -1.93 5.04
CA LEU A 52 11.03 -3.03 4.55
C LEU A 52 12.46 -2.56 4.36
N THR A 53 13.40 -3.05 5.16
CA THR A 53 14.82 -2.75 5.00
C THR A 53 15.45 -3.77 4.04
N CYS A 54 15.89 -3.29 2.88
CA CYS A 54 16.45 -4.11 1.83
C CYS A 54 17.90 -4.54 2.14
N PRO A 55 18.43 -5.59 1.47
CA PRO A 55 19.77 -6.12 1.75
C PRO A 55 20.91 -5.11 1.59
N ASP A 56 20.73 -4.10 0.74
CA ASP A 56 21.71 -3.03 0.53
C ASP A 56 21.57 -1.84 1.50
N GLY A 57 20.67 -1.94 2.48
CA GLY A 57 20.39 -0.92 3.49
C GLY A 57 19.45 0.19 3.02
N SER A 58 18.96 0.17 1.78
CA SER A 58 17.84 1.02 1.38
C SER A 58 16.52 0.51 1.97
N ALA A 59 15.44 1.31 1.86
CA ALA A 59 14.15 0.93 2.40
C ALA A 59 13.02 1.16 1.41
N LEU A 60 11.98 0.33 1.54
CA LEU A 60 10.63 0.59 1.03
C LEU A 60 9.75 0.93 2.24
N ILE A 61 9.19 2.13 2.27
CA ILE A 61 8.44 2.62 3.43
C ILE A 61 7.00 2.88 3.02
N PHE A 62 6.08 2.16 3.63
CA PHE A 62 4.64 2.33 3.45
C PHE A 62 4.09 3.16 4.60
N SER A 63 3.23 4.13 4.32
CA SER A 63 2.55 4.92 5.35
C SER A 63 1.08 5.11 5.04
N ARG A 64 0.24 4.91 6.05
CA ARG A 64 -1.22 5.11 5.95
C ARG A 64 -1.56 6.59 6.17
N GLN A 65 -2.27 7.20 5.23
CA GLN A 65 -2.69 8.59 5.29
C GLN A 65 -4.21 8.68 5.47
N ALA A 66 -4.68 8.44 6.71
CA ALA A 66 -6.11 8.34 7.03
C ALA A 66 -6.93 9.59 6.64
N ALA A 67 -6.36 10.78 6.81
CA ALA A 67 -7.03 12.04 6.45
C ALA A 67 -7.37 12.13 4.95
N ASN A 68 -6.56 11.51 4.10
CA ASN A 68 -6.72 11.52 2.64
C ASN A 68 -7.27 10.21 2.09
N ARG A 69 -7.39 9.16 2.93
CA ARG A 69 -7.68 7.78 2.52
C ARG A 69 -6.70 7.24 1.48
N GLU A 70 -5.42 7.54 1.67
CA GLU A 70 -4.35 7.11 0.79
C GLU A 70 -3.37 6.16 1.49
N LEU A 71 -2.75 5.30 0.69
CA LEU A 71 -1.52 4.60 1.05
C LEU A 71 -0.37 5.28 0.31
N TRP A 72 0.72 5.58 1.00
CA TRP A 72 1.93 6.11 0.36
C TRP A 72 3.07 5.10 0.44
N LEU A 73 3.85 4.99 -0.63
CA LEU A 73 5.10 4.24 -0.71
C LEU A 73 6.25 5.22 -1.00
N ALA A 74 7.25 5.24 -0.14
CA ALA A 74 8.55 5.84 -0.43
C ALA A 74 9.54 4.74 -0.82
N ALA A 75 10.12 4.87 -2.00
CA ALA A 75 11.16 3.99 -2.54
C ALA A 75 12.34 4.84 -3.05
N ARG A 76 13.44 4.19 -3.41
CA ARG A 76 14.61 4.82 -4.03
C ARG A 76 14.24 5.59 -5.29
N SER A 77 13.33 5.04 -6.09
CA SER A 77 12.83 5.62 -7.33
C SER A 77 11.92 6.84 -7.12
N GLY A 78 11.39 7.05 -5.92
CA GLY A 78 10.54 8.20 -5.57
C GLY A 78 9.42 7.86 -4.60
N GLY A 79 8.49 8.81 -4.44
CA GLY A 79 7.28 8.65 -3.63
C GLY A 79 6.04 8.43 -4.50
N TYR A 80 5.23 7.44 -4.14
CA TYR A 80 4.01 7.03 -4.84
C TYR A 80 2.82 7.09 -3.89
N HIS A 81 1.72 7.67 -4.35
CA HIS A 81 0.48 7.75 -3.57
C HIS A 81 -0.58 6.92 -4.27
N PHE A 82 -1.31 6.15 -3.49
CA PHE A 82 -2.34 5.24 -3.96
C PHE A 82 -3.68 5.60 -3.31
N SER A 83 -4.71 5.65 -4.13
CA SER A 83 -6.10 5.69 -3.69
C SER A 83 -6.75 4.33 -3.95
N TRP A 84 -7.68 3.93 -3.09
CA TRP A 84 -8.52 2.76 -3.35
C TRP A 84 -9.52 3.06 -4.47
N ASP A 85 -9.52 2.25 -5.54
CA ASP A 85 -10.45 2.41 -6.67
C ASP A 85 -11.76 1.60 -6.53
N GLY A 86 -11.90 0.87 -5.41
CA GLY A 86 -12.98 -0.08 -5.16
C GLY A 86 -12.54 -1.54 -5.24
N GLN A 87 -11.38 -1.82 -5.84
CA GLN A 87 -10.84 -3.16 -6.03
C GLN A 87 -9.37 -3.26 -5.61
N GLN A 88 -8.57 -2.23 -5.86
CA GLN A 88 -7.13 -2.24 -5.60
C GLN A 88 -6.60 -0.83 -5.25
N TRP A 89 -5.39 -0.79 -4.69
CA TRP A 89 -4.62 0.43 -4.52
C TRP A 89 -4.02 0.86 -5.86
N PHE A 90 -4.40 2.03 -6.35
CA PHE A 90 -4.01 2.51 -7.68
C PHE A 90 -3.31 3.88 -7.62
N CYS A 91 -2.17 4.00 -8.30
CA CYS A 91 -1.44 5.25 -8.43
C CYS A 91 -1.84 5.98 -9.72
N GLN A 92 -2.62 7.06 -9.58
CA GLN A 92 -3.07 7.82 -10.75
C GLN A 92 -1.93 8.49 -11.52
N ARG A 93 -0.83 8.86 -10.85
CA ARG A 93 0.30 9.53 -11.51
C ARG A 93 1.04 8.60 -12.46
N GLU A 94 1.30 7.37 -12.02
CA GLU A 94 2.03 6.37 -12.80
C GLU A 94 1.10 5.51 -13.67
N GLN A 95 -0.21 5.55 -13.44
CA GLN A 95 -1.22 4.69 -14.10
C GLN A 95 -0.95 3.19 -13.85
N GLN A 96 -0.57 2.84 -12.62
CA GLN A 96 -0.22 1.48 -12.21
C GLN A 96 -0.84 1.12 -10.88
N SER A 97 -1.08 -0.17 -10.67
CA SER A 97 -1.49 -0.70 -9.36
C SER A 97 -0.32 -0.69 -8.37
N LEU A 98 -0.65 -0.89 -7.08
CA LEU A 98 0.35 -1.11 -6.05
C LEU A 98 1.21 -2.34 -6.34
N SER A 99 0.62 -3.47 -6.75
CA SER A 99 1.40 -4.69 -6.97
C SER A 99 2.39 -4.50 -8.13
N GLU A 100 1.97 -3.86 -9.21
CA GLU A 100 2.85 -3.54 -10.34
C GLU A 100 4.00 -2.65 -9.89
N LEU A 101 3.72 -1.52 -9.23
CA LEU A 101 4.78 -0.60 -8.78
C LEU A 101 5.70 -1.24 -7.74
N LEU A 102 5.16 -2.03 -6.82
CA LEU A 102 5.94 -2.71 -5.79
C LEU A 102 6.86 -3.76 -6.40
N GLN A 103 6.40 -4.54 -7.40
CA GLN A 103 7.27 -5.48 -8.11
C GLN A 103 8.50 -4.78 -8.71
N HIS A 104 8.32 -3.61 -9.32
CA HIS A 104 9.45 -2.84 -9.86
C HIS A 104 10.39 -2.33 -8.75
N CYS A 105 9.83 -1.78 -7.66
CA CYS A 105 10.64 -1.24 -6.56
C CYS A 105 11.40 -2.36 -5.81
N ALA A 106 10.74 -3.49 -5.57
CA ALA A 106 11.34 -4.67 -4.95
C ALA A 106 12.44 -5.26 -5.84
N GLN A 107 12.18 -5.40 -7.15
CA GLN A 107 13.21 -5.90 -8.06
C GLN A 107 14.45 -4.99 -8.11
N ASP A 108 14.30 -3.67 -7.97
CA ASP A 108 15.40 -2.71 -7.93
C ASP A 108 16.18 -2.72 -6.60
N GLN A 109 15.49 -2.75 -5.46
CA GLN A 109 16.12 -2.58 -4.14
C GLN A 109 16.41 -3.88 -3.40
N ILE A 110 15.58 -4.90 -3.59
CA ILE A 110 15.68 -6.23 -2.95
C ILE A 110 16.40 -7.22 -3.88
N GLY A 111 16.19 -7.08 -5.19
CA GLY A 111 16.72 -8.01 -6.20
C GLY A 111 15.77 -9.17 -6.52
N GLU A 112 14.63 -9.23 -5.86
CA GLU A 112 13.54 -10.17 -6.06
C GLU A 112 12.20 -9.41 -6.11
N THR A 113 11.19 -9.99 -6.74
CA THR A 113 9.83 -9.45 -6.79
C THR A 113 9.02 -9.85 -5.57
N LEU A 114 8.16 -8.94 -5.11
CA LEU A 114 7.13 -9.23 -4.11
C LEU A 114 5.78 -9.41 -4.81
N ASP A 115 5.18 -10.59 -4.64
CA ASP A 115 3.87 -10.92 -5.22
C ASP A 115 2.79 -10.76 -4.15
N ILE A 116 1.94 -9.74 -4.32
CA ILE A 116 0.83 -9.37 -3.43
C ILE A 116 -0.47 -9.09 -4.20
#